data_AF-A0A960L2X8-F1
#
_entry.id   AF-A0A960L2X8-F1
#
_cell.length_a   1.000
_cell.length_b   1.000
_cell.length_c   1.000
_cell.angle_alpha   90.00
_cell.angle_beta   90.00
_cell.angle_gamma   90.00
#
_symmetry.space_group_name_H-M   'P 1'
#
loop_
_entity.id
_entity.type
_entity.pdbx_description
1 polymer ?
#
loop_
_entity_poly.entity_id
_entity_poly.type
_entity_poly.pdbx_seq_one_letter_code
_entity_poly.pdbx_strand_id
1 'polypeptide(L)'
;TLDTQNAISATISAVPMTPDVNPNDNFNVSWSATHVATAPTVLTATVTNPDGETSTCTWTIEVNCAASIVSVGSAGSIGTVTIEGIGSVTYDIYYADSCANGAGDSLPGDAIFAGQITLVGAGIVTGSGPAGHAIVADTCYYVTCDGSNIILDRFAYRTVPTLGEWGLIAFSLLLVGAGVVLMRKRRLAQ
;
A
#
# COMPACT_ATOMS: atom_id res chain seq x y z
N THR A 1 13.95 -13.29 -20.98
CA THR A 1 14.64 -14.27 -21.83
C THR A 1 16.13 -14.14 -21.57
N LEU A 2 16.87 -15.24 -21.68
CA LEU A 2 18.32 -15.28 -21.52
C LEU A 2 18.91 -15.86 -22.79
N ASP A 3 19.74 -15.07 -23.47
CA ASP A 3 20.42 -15.50 -24.69
C ASP A 3 21.86 -15.87 -24.36
N THR A 4 22.25 -17.08 -24.75
CA THR A 4 23.55 -17.66 -24.41
C THR A 4 24.24 -18.19 -25.65
N GLN A 5 25.56 -18.09 -25.69
CA GLN A 5 26.39 -18.77 -26.65
C GLN A 5 27.10 -19.92 -25.92
N ASN A 6 27.08 -21.13 -26.50
CA ASN A 6 27.78 -22.30 -25.96
C ASN A 6 27.40 -22.69 -24.53
N ALA A 7 26.15 -22.50 -24.13
CA ALA A 7 25.67 -23.03 -22.85
C ALA A 7 25.18 -24.47 -23.02
N ILE A 8 25.61 -25.37 -22.13
CA ILE A 8 25.13 -26.76 -22.05
C ILE A 8 23.98 -26.92 -21.07
N SER A 9 23.81 -25.95 -20.18
CA SER A 9 22.72 -25.89 -19.23
C SER A 9 22.46 -24.45 -18.80
N ALA A 10 21.20 -24.19 -18.48
CA ALA A 10 20.77 -22.96 -17.84
C ALA A 10 19.85 -23.30 -16.68
N THR A 11 19.83 -22.46 -15.66
CA THR A 11 18.82 -22.48 -14.61
C THR A 11 18.27 -21.08 -14.49
N ILE A 12 16.95 -20.88 -14.55
CA ILE A 12 16.30 -19.59 -14.28
C ILE A 12 15.33 -19.81 -13.13
N SER A 13 15.50 -19.12 -11.99
CA SER A 13 14.58 -19.24 -10.84
C SER A 13 14.36 -20.70 -10.38
N ALA A 14 15.45 -21.47 -10.30
CA ALA A 14 15.46 -22.90 -9.99
C ALA A 14 14.79 -23.83 -11.03
N VAL A 15 14.36 -23.34 -12.19
CA VAL A 15 13.92 -24.17 -13.31
C VAL A 15 15.14 -24.58 -14.13
N PRO A 16 15.57 -25.85 -14.10
CA PRO A 16 16.67 -26.32 -14.92
C PRO A 16 16.22 -26.43 -16.38
N MET A 17 17.13 -26.10 -17.29
CA MET A 17 16.92 -26.15 -18.73
C MET A 17 18.15 -26.75 -19.40
N THR A 18 17.91 -27.65 -20.33
CA THR A 18 18.93 -28.28 -21.19
C THR A 18 18.61 -27.98 -22.64
N PRO A 19 19.63 -27.75 -23.49
CA PRO A 19 19.39 -27.33 -24.85
C PRO A 19 18.88 -28.53 -25.65
N ASP A 20 17.95 -28.31 -26.57
CA ASP A 20 17.50 -29.34 -27.53
C ASP A 20 18.47 -29.49 -28.72
N VAL A 21 19.69 -28.96 -28.57
CA VAL A 21 20.73 -28.93 -29.59
C VAL A 21 22.06 -29.35 -29.00
N ASN A 22 22.91 -29.95 -29.83
CA ASN A 22 24.24 -30.40 -29.45
C ASN A 22 25.12 -29.19 -29.03
N PRO A 23 25.60 -29.14 -27.79
CA PRO A 23 26.33 -27.98 -27.26
C PRO A 23 27.71 -27.74 -27.91
N ASN A 24 28.24 -28.71 -28.65
CA ASN A 24 29.53 -28.59 -29.32
C ASN A 24 29.45 -27.87 -30.68
N ASP A 25 28.24 -27.57 -31.18
CA ASP A 25 28.02 -27.02 -32.51
C ASP A 25 27.97 -25.47 -32.55
N ASN A 26 28.40 -24.81 -31.48
CA ASN A 26 28.62 -23.36 -31.42
C ASN A 26 27.40 -22.49 -31.76
N PHE A 27 26.24 -22.81 -31.16
CA PHE A 27 24.96 -22.15 -31.45
C PHE A 27 24.54 -21.16 -30.35
N ASN A 28 23.83 -20.12 -30.77
CA ASN A 28 23.05 -19.29 -29.86
C ASN A 28 21.81 -20.06 -29.40
N VAL A 29 21.63 -20.17 -28.09
CA VAL A 29 20.45 -20.76 -27.46
C VAL A 29 19.74 -19.68 -26.66
N SER A 30 18.43 -19.55 -26.89
CA SER A 30 17.55 -18.64 -26.14
C SER A 30 16.73 -19.42 -25.14
N TRP A 31 16.79 -19.01 -23.87
CA TRP A 31 16.08 -19.60 -22.76
C TRP A 31 14.97 -18.67 -22.27
N SER A 32 13.82 -19.24 -21.93
CA SER A 32 12.71 -18.47 -21.38
C SER A 32 12.08 -19.20 -20.21
N ALA A 33 11.81 -18.46 -19.14
CA ALA A 33 10.97 -18.87 -18.03
C ALA A 33 9.94 -17.78 -17.78
N THR A 34 8.75 -18.19 -17.37
CA THR A 34 7.73 -17.28 -16.83
C THR A 34 7.79 -17.36 -15.31
N HIS A 35 7.86 -16.20 -14.66
CA HIS A 35 7.80 -16.09 -13.21
C HIS A 35 6.70 -15.08 -12.85
N VAL A 36 5.89 -15.41 -11.84
CA VAL A 36 4.90 -14.49 -11.27
C VAL A 36 5.45 -14.03 -9.93
N ALA A 37 5.95 -12.80 -9.87
CA ALA A 37 6.39 -12.20 -8.62
C ALA A 37 5.18 -11.62 -7.89
N THR A 38 4.89 -12.13 -6.69
CA THR A 38 3.86 -11.58 -5.79
C THR A 38 4.45 -10.73 -4.66
N ALA A 39 5.77 -10.54 -4.64
CA ALA A 39 6.51 -9.72 -3.69
C ALA A 39 7.85 -9.32 -4.36
N PRO A 40 8.61 -8.33 -3.84
CA PRO A 40 9.96 -8.04 -4.33
C PRO A 40 10.78 -9.32 -4.44
N THR A 41 11.24 -9.65 -5.65
CA THR A 41 11.87 -10.94 -5.94
C THR A 41 13.13 -10.71 -6.75
N VAL A 42 14.21 -11.41 -6.39
CA VAL A 42 15.42 -11.46 -7.19
C VAL A 42 15.41 -12.75 -8.00
N LEU A 43 15.37 -12.62 -9.32
CA LEU A 43 15.55 -13.75 -10.23
C LEU A 43 17.03 -13.91 -10.53
N THR A 44 17.54 -15.12 -10.30
CA THR A 44 18.89 -15.50 -10.69
C THR A 44 18.81 -16.48 -11.86
N ALA A 45 19.58 -16.20 -12.90
CA ALA A 45 19.94 -17.19 -13.89
C ALA A 45 21.40 -17.58 -13.78
N THR A 46 21.67 -18.87 -13.91
CA THR A 46 23.01 -19.42 -13.99
C THR A 46 23.12 -20.26 -15.25
N VAL A 47 24.18 -20.06 -16.01
CA VAL A 47 24.46 -20.79 -17.24
C VAL A 47 25.85 -21.39 -17.17
N THR A 48 25.99 -22.63 -17.65
CA THR A 48 27.24 -23.39 -17.64
C THR A 48 27.67 -23.72 -19.06
N ASN A 49 28.95 -23.50 -19.37
CA ASN A 49 29.54 -23.86 -20.67
C ASN A 49 30.11 -25.30 -20.66
N PRO A 50 30.51 -25.87 -21.82
CA PRO A 50 31.11 -27.21 -21.91
C PRO A 50 32.36 -27.39 -21.05
N ASP A 51 33.12 -26.31 -20.83
CA ASP A 51 34.34 -26.31 -20.02
C ASP A 51 34.04 -26.29 -18.50
N GLY A 52 32.76 -26.20 -18.13
CA GLY A 52 32.28 -26.20 -16.74
C GLY A 52 32.26 -24.81 -16.08
N GLU A 53 32.59 -23.75 -16.81
CA GLU A 53 32.53 -22.38 -16.30
C GLU A 53 31.08 -21.90 -16.20
N THR A 54 30.78 -21.12 -15.15
CA THR A 54 29.44 -20.60 -14.90
C THR A 54 29.39 -19.08 -15.01
N SER A 55 28.39 -18.56 -15.71
CA SER A 55 28.01 -17.14 -15.68
C SER A 55 26.68 -16.96 -14.96
N THR A 56 26.53 -15.84 -14.24
CA THR A 56 25.33 -15.53 -13.46
C THR A 56 24.76 -14.18 -13.88
N CYS A 57 23.45 -14.13 -14.10
CA CYS A 57 22.70 -12.90 -14.33
C CYS A 57 21.62 -12.77 -13.25
N THR A 58 21.44 -11.55 -12.75
CA THR A 58 20.41 -11.25 -11.75
C THR A 58 19.48 -10.17 -12.26
N TRP A 59 18.17 -10.39 -12.12
CA TRP A 59 17.15 -9.38 -12.38
C TRP A 59 16.36 -9.14 -11.10
N THR A 60 16.32 -7.89 -10.66
CA THR A 60 15.44 -7.49 -9.57
C THR A 60 14.07 -7.18 -10.14
N ILE A 61 13.04 -7.87 -9.65
CA ILE A 61 11.65 -7.55 -9.90
C ILE A 61 11.14 -6.81 -8.67
N GLU A 62 10.99 -5.51 -8.81
CA GLU A 62 10.25 -4.70 -7.85
C GLU A 62 8.77 -4.89 -8.14
N VAL A 63 8.04 -5.38 -7.14
CA VAL A 63 6.57 -5.36 -7.18
C VAL A 63 6.17 -4.03 -6.57
N ASN A 64 5.48 -3.19 -7.35
CA ASN A 64 4.91 -1.95 -6.83
C ASN A 64 4.05 -2.32 -5.61
N CYS A 65 4.41 -1.82 -4.43
CA CYS A 65 3.79 -2.18 -3.16
C CYS A 65 2.38 -1.60 -3.03
N ALA A 66 1.45 -1.99 -3.90
CA ALA A 66 0.08 -1.49 -3.82
C ALA A 66 -0.52 -1.85 -2.45
N ALA A 67 -1.03 -0.84 -1.76
CA ALA A 67 -1.71 -0.98 -0.48
C ALA A 67 -2.81 0.06 -0.36
N SER A 68 -3.77 -0.24 0.48
CA SER A 68 -4.91 0.61 0.77
C SER A 68 -5.23 0.57 2.25
N ILE A 69 -5.55 1.72 2.83
CA ILE A 69 -6.08 1.78 4.20
C ILE A 69 -7.57 1.47 4.14
N VAL A 70 -7.93 0.28 4.63
CA VAL A 70 -9.32 -0.22 4.66
C VAL A 70 -10.10 0.50 5.76
N SER A 71 -9.52 0.57 6.95
CA SER A 71 -10.15 1.24 8.10
C SER A 71 -9.13 1.79 9.07
N VAL A 72 -9.46 2.92 9.68
CA VAL A 72 -8.77 3.47 10.85
C VAL A 72 -9.74 3.37 12.02
N GLY A 73 -9.25 3.00 13.20
CA GLY A 73 -10.06 2.97 14.42
C GLY A 73 -10.69 4.33 14.74
N SER A 74 -11.56 4.38 15.75
CA SER A 74 -12.16 5.64 16.17
C SER A 74 -11.11 6.57 16.80
N ALA A 75 -11.18 7.85 16.49
CA ALA A 75 -10.30 8.85 17.09
C ALA A 75 -10.39 8.84 18.63
N GLY A 76 -9.25 9.01 19.29
CA GLY A 76 -9.13 8.98 20.76
C GLY A 76 -9.19 7.58 21.39
N SER A 77 -9.33 6.53 20.58
CA SER A 77 -9.27 5.13 21.05
C SER A 77 -7.88 4.53 20.85
N ILE A 78 -7.55 3.53 21.68
CA ILE A 78 -6.45 2.61 21.39
C ILE A 78 -7.00 1.61 20.36
N GLY A 79 -6.46 1.64 19.15
CA GLY A 79 -7.00 0.90 18.02
C GLY A 79 -5.94 0.33 17.10
N THR A 80 -6.38 -0.07 15.92
CA THR A 80 -5.53 -0.57 14.82
C THR A 80 -5.87 0.16 13.54
N VAL A 81 -4.87 0.36 12.68
CA VAL A 81 -5.09 0.69 11.28
C VAL A 81 -5.19 -0.62 10.51
N THR A 82 -6.19 -0.77 9.67
CA THR A 82 -6.38 -1.95 8.82
C THR A 82 -5.98 -1.57 7.42
N ILE A 83 -5.09 -2.35 6.84
CA ILE A 83 -4.62 -2.18 5.47
C ILE A 83 -4.92 -3.43 4.66
N GLU A 84 -5.20 -3.25 3.38
CA GLU A 84 -5.19 -4.29 2.37
C GLU A 84 -3.99 -4.03 1.48
N GLY A 85 -3.17 -5.05 1.26
CA GLY A 85 -1.94 -4.90 0.50
C GLY A 85 -1.38 -6.25 0.10
N ILE A 86 -0.19 -6.22 -0.47
CA ILE A 86 0.54 -7.40 -0.92
C ILE A 86 1.06 -8.17 0.29
N GLY A 87 0.75 -9.46 0.33
CA GLY A 87 1.23 -10.37 1.35
C GLY A 87 2.76 -10.55 1.30
N SER A 88 3.35 -10.85 2.45
CA SER A 88 4.80 -10.92 2.68
C SER A 88 5.54 -9.58 2.51
N VAL A 89 4.81 -8.47 2.45
CA VAL A 89 5.38 -7.11 2.46
C VAL A 89 5.15 -6.49 3.84
N THR A 90 6.16 -5.74 4.31
CA THR A 90 6.05 -4.87 5.47
C THR A 90 5.67 -3.47 5.02
N TYR A 91 4.66 -2.92 5.66
CA TYR A 91 4.17 -1.58 5.43
C TYR A 91 4.39 -0.75 6.68
N ASP A 92 4.91 0.45 6.49
CA ASP A 92 5.03 1.47 7.50
C ASP A 92 3.81 2.36 7.46
N ILE A 93 3.28 2.67 8.63
CA ILE A 93 2.11 3.52 8.81
C ILE A 93 2.57 4.79 9.48
N TYR A 94 2.20 5.92 8.89
CA TYR A 94 2.46 7.25 9.41
C TYR A 94 1.15 7.98 9.65
N TYR A 95 1.20 9.04 10.44
CA TYR A 95 0.14 10.04 10.49
C TYR A 95 0.73 11.44 10.49
N ALA A 96 0.01 12.40 9.93
CA ALA A 96 0.40 13.81 9.94
C ALA A 96 -0.85 14.70 10.07
N ASP A 97 -0.63 15.93 10.53
CA ASP A 97 -1.70 16.94 10.62
C ASP A 97 -2.01 17.52 9.24
N SER A 98 -0.99 17.60 8.38
CA SER A 98 -1.16 17.95 6.98
C SER A 98 -1.51 16.71 6.13
N CYS A 99 -2.43 16.90 5.19
CA CYS A 99 -2.85 15.86 4.24
C CYS A 99 -2.12 16.07 2.90
N ALA A 100 -1.29 15.11 2.49
CA ALA A 100 -0.78 15.05 1.12
C ALA A 100 -1.92 14.67 0.15
N ASN A 101 -1.81 15.03 -1.12
CA ASN A 101 -2.93 14.96 -2.07
C ASN A 101 -2.78 13.81 -3.07
N GLY A 102 -2.29 12.66 -2.62
CA GLY A 102 -2.43 11.40 -3.36
C GLY A 102 -1.25 10.43 -3.25
N ALA A 103 -1.44 9.29 -3.91
CA ALA A 103 -0.42 8.26 -4.08
C ALA A 103 0.74 8.78 -4.94
N GLY A 104 1.97 8.53 -4.50
CA GLY A 104 3.20 8.97 -5.16
C GLY A 104 3.77 10.28 -4.63
N ASP A 105 3.06 10.98 -3.75
CA ASP A 105 3.60 12.12 -3.02
C ASP A 105 4.63 11.66 -1.96
N SER A 106 5.59 12.52 -1.64
CA SER A 106 6.47 12.32 -0.49
C SER A 106 5.67 12.45 0.80
N LEU A 107 6.03 11.66 1.83
CA LEU A 107 5.50 11.86 3.18
C LEU A 107 5.63 13.33 3.62
N PRO A 108 4.61 13.91 4.27
CA PRO A 108 4.71 15.25 4.84
C PRO A 108 5.89 15.37 5.79
N GLY A 109 6.51 16.55 5.86
CA GLY A 109 7.65 16.79 6.76
C GLY A 109 7.28 16.68 8.26
N ASP A 110 5.99 16.78 8.58
CA ASP A 110 5.41 16.58 9.91
C ASP A 110 4.91 15.14 10.15
N ALA A 111 5.15 14.21 9.24
CA ALA A 111 4.72 12.82 9.40
C ALA A 111 5.40 12.13 10.59
N ILE A 112 4.59 11.50 11.42
CA ILE A 112 5.01 10.76 12.60
C ILE A 112 4.76 9.27 12.36
N PHE A 113 5.77 8.45 12.65
CA PHE A 113 5.66 7.00 12.54
C PHE A 113 4.67 6.44 13.57
N ALA A 114 3.61 5.80 13.10
CA ALA A 114 2.61 5.13 13.93
C ALA A 114 3.08 3.73 14.33
N GLY A 115 3.76 3.04 13.40
CA GLY A 115 4.19 1.66 13.52
C GLY A 115 4.20 0.94 12.17
N GLN A 116 4.44 -0.36 12.19
CA GLN A 116 4.55 -1.20 11.00
C GLN A 116 3.62 -2.41 11.08
N ILE A 117 3.30 -2.95 9.91
CA ILE A 117 2.58 -4.22 9.77
C ILE A 117 3.19 -5.05 8.65
N THR A 118 3.49 -6.31 8.94
CA THR A 118 3.81 -7.31 7.92
C THR A 118 2.55 -8.09 7.59
N LEU A 119 2.12 -8.01 6.34
CA LEU A 119 0.97 -8.76 5.87
C LEU A 119 1.37 -10.22 5.66
N VAL A 120 0.68 -11.16 6.32
CA VAL A 120 0.99 -12.59 6.21
C VAL A 120 0.09 -13.23 5.17
N GLY A 121 0.68 -13.82 4.12
CA GLY A 121 -0.04 -14.53 3.06
C GLY A 121 0.56 -14.29 1.68
N ALA A 122 -0.07 -14.89 0.67
CA ALA A 122 0.26 -14.68 -0.74
C ALA A 122 -0.84 -13.89 -1.44
N GLY A 123 -0.47 -13.00 -2.36
CA GLY A 123 -1.42 -12.15 -3.09
C GLY A 123 -1.88 -10.95 -2.27
N ILE A 124 -3.08 -10.43 -2.56
CA ILE A 124 -3.68 -9.32 -1.83
C ILE A 124 -4.33 -9.86 -0.55
N VAL A 125 -3.93 -9.33 0.60
CA VAL A 125 -4.41 -9.74 1.92
C VAL A 125 -4.71 -8.52 2.79
N THR A 126 -5.57 -8.70 3.78
CA THR A 126 -5.89 -7.65 4.76
C THR A 126 -5.21 -7.95 6.10
N GLY A 127 -4.68 -6.92 6.76
CA GLY A 127 -4.09 -7.02 8.09
C GLY A 127 -4.33 -5.77 8.93
N SER A 128 -4.32 -5.94 10.25
CA SER A 128 -4.52 -4.88 11.22
C SER A 128 -3.28 -4.64 12.08
N GLY A 129 -2.80 -3.40 12.15
CA GLY A 129 -1.64 -3.00 12.91
C GLY A 129 -1.33 -1.50 12.67
N PRO A 130 -0.42 -0.90 13.44
CA PRO A 130 0.14 -1.37 14.71
C PRO A 130 -0.95 -1.55 15.79
N ALA A 131 -0.86 -2.62 16.57
CA ALA A 131 -1.75 -2.84 17.70
C ALA A 131 -1.36 -1.96 18.90
N GLY A 132 -2.35 -1.41 19.61
CA GLY A 132 -2.08 -0.55 20.76
C GLY A 132 -1.75 0.91 20.40
N HIS A 133 -1.87 1.30 19.13
CA HIS A 133 -1.66 2.66 18.68
C HIS A 133 -2.86 3.55 19.04
N ALA A 134 -2.58 4.70 19.64
CA ALA A 134 -3.60 5.70 19.93
C ALA A 134 -4.01 6.40 18.63
N ILE A 135 -5.26 6.23 18.22
CA ILE A 135 -5.76 6.86 17.00
C ILE A 135 -5.93 8.35 17.23
N VAL A 136 -5.22 9.16 16.46
CA VAL A 136 -5.24 10.61 16.56
C VAL A 136 -6.43 11.15 15.76
N ALA A 137 -7.15 12.09 16.35
CA ALA A 137 -8.24 12.81 15.69
C ALA A 137 -7.69 13.80 14.67
N ASP A 138 -8.46 14.09 13.62
CA ASP A 138 -8.17 15.20 12.71
C ASP A 138 -6.82 15.09 11.97
N THR A 139 -6.27 13.88 11.83
CA THR A 139 -5.02 13.59 11.11
C THR A 139 -5.24 12.73 9.87
N CYS A 140 -4.31 12.84 8.93
CA CYS A 140 -4.20 11.94 7.80
C CYS A 140 -3.25 10.79 8.12
N TYR A 141 -3.71 9.56 7.92
CA TYR A 141 -2.90 8.35 8.00
C TYR A 141 -2.36 7.99 6.63
N TYR A 142 -1.10 7.57 6.58
CA TYR A 142 -0.41 7.18 5.36
C TYR A 142 0.14 5.76 5.48
N VAL A 143 0.20 5.08 4.35
CA VAL A 143 0.90 3.81 4.22
C VAL A 143 2.03 3.96 3.22
N THR A 144 3.20 3.43 3.57
CA THR A 144 4.37 3.31 2.69
C THR A 144 5.00 1.92 2.85
N CYS A 145 5.79 1.48 1.87
CA CYS A 145 6.60 0.26 1.96
C CYS A 145 8.11 0.55 1.82
N ASP A 146 8.47 1.79 1.48
CA ASP A 146 9.85 2.26 1.26
C ASP A 146 10.24 3.37 2.26
N GLY A 147 9.36 3.65 3.22
CA GLY A 147 9.53 4.67 4.26
C GLY A 147 9.49 6.11 3.75
N SER A 148 9.20 6.34 2.46
CA SER A 148 9.42 7.65 1.82
C SER A 148 8.25 8.11 0.97
N ASN A 149 7.70 7.23 0.13
CA ASN A 149 6.63 7.56 -0.81
C ASN A 149 5.27 7.06 -0.29
N ILE A 150 4.26 7.91 -0.42
CA ILE A 150 2.90 7.60 -0.03
C ILE A 150 2.31 6.63 -1.04
N ILE A 151 1.83 5.50 -0.54
CA ILE A 151 1.05 4.54 -1.35
C ILE A 151 -0.43 4.91 -1.30
N LEU A 152 -0.93 5.29 -0.12
CA LEU A 152 -2.29 5.76 0.08
C LEU A 152 -2.37 6.61 1.36
N ASP A 153 -3.30 7.56 1.37
CA ASP A 153 -3.74 8.32 2.54
C ASP A 153 -5.21 8.03 2.93
N ARG A 154 -5.54 8.22 4.22
CA ARG A 154 -6.92 8.18 4.74
C ARG A 154 -7.06 9.09 5.95
N PHE A 155 -8.14 9.87 5.98
CA PHE A 155 -8.41 10.79 7.09
C PHE A 155 -9.11 10.09 8.27
N ALA A 156 -8.57 10.24 9.48
CA ALA A 156 -9.24 9.82 10.71
C ALA A 156 -10.30 10.86 11.08
N TYR A 157 -11.51 10.40 11.44
CA TYR A 157 -12.71 11.22 11.64
C TYR A 157 -12.47 12.58 12.30
N ARG A 158 -13.07 13.61 11.71
CA ARG A 158 -13.04 14.97 12.25
C ARG A 158 -13.79 15.00 13.58
N THR A 159 -13.13 15.35 14.68
CA THR A 159 -13.83 15.44 15.98
C THR A 159 -14.65 16.71 16.11
N VAL A 160 -14.34 17.71 15.29
CA VAL A 160 -15.03 18.99 15.24
C VAL A 160 -16.01 18.99 14.06
N PRO A 161 -17.31 19.27 14.30
CA PRO A 161 -18.28 19.37 13.22
C PRO A 161 -17.78 20.36 12.17
N THR A 162 -17.97 20.02 10.90
CA THR A 162 -17.58 20.90 9.80
C THR A 162 -18.35 22.22 9.88
N LEU A 163 -17.86 23.29 9.25
CA LEU A 163 -18.61 24.54 9.15
C LEU A 163 -20.00 24.32 8.52
N GLY A 164 -20.16 23.32 7.65
CA GLY A 164 -21.44 22.91 7.10
C GLY A 164 -22.36 22.27 8.15
N GLU A 165 -21.84 21.42 9.02
CA GLU A 165 -22.59 20.80 10.12
C GLU A 165 -22.99 21.83 11.18
N TRP A 166 -22.09 22.74 11.57
CA TRP A 166 -22.43 23.90 12.41
C TRP A 166 -23.48 24.79 11.75
N GLY A 167 -23.36 25.03 10.44
CA GLY A 167 -24.32 25.76 9.64
C GLY A 167 -25.70 25.12 9.67
N LEU A 168 -25.79 23.80 9.52
CA LEU A 168 -27.04 23.04 9.60
C LEU A 168 -27.67 23.07 10.99
N ILE A 169 -26.86 22.97 12.06
CA ILE A 169 -27.33 23.06 13.44
C ILE A 169 -27.90 24.47 13.69
N ALA A 170 -27.16 25.52 13.34
CA ALA A 170 -27.59 26.90 13.50
C ALA A 170 -28.87 27.19 12.69
N PHE A 171 -28.93 26.71 11.44
CA PHE A 171 -30.11 26.84 10.59
C PHE A 171 -31.34 26.12 11.18
N SER A 172 -31.15 24.92 11.71
CA SER A 172 -32.22 24.15 12.35
C SER A 172 -32.76 24.87 13.60
N LEU A 173 -31.87 25.43 14.43
CA LEU A 173 -32.27 26.21 15.61
C LEU A 173 -33.04 27.48 15.23
N LEU A 174 -32.63 28.16 14.15
CA LEU A 174 -33.34 29.33 13.64
C LEU A 174 -34.74 28.98 13.12
N LEU A 175 -34.89 27.85 12.42
CA LEU A 175 -36.21 27.38 11.96
C LEU A 175 -37.15 27.04 13.12
N VAL A 176 -36.64 26.35 14.15
CA VAL A 176 -37.42 26.04 15.36
C VAL A 176 -37.81 27.34 16.08
N GLY A 177 -36.87 28.27 16.24
CA GLY A 177 -37.13 29.58 16.85
C GLY A 177 -38.20 30.38 16.10
N ALA A 178 -38.09 30.48 14.77
CA ALA A 178 -39.07 31.13 13.92
C ALA A 178 -40.46 30.46 14.02
N GLY A 179 -40.50 29.13 14.03
CA GLY A 179 -41.73 28.36 14.22
C GLY A 179 -42.43 28.68 15.54
N VAL A 180 -41.68 28.70 16.65
CA VAL A 180 -42.22 29.04 17.99
C VAL A 180 -42.75 30.47 18.04
N VAL A 181 -42.04 31.43 17.45
CA VAL A 181 -42.47 32.84 17.41
C VAL A 181 -43.76 33.00 16.60
N LEU A 182 -43.85 32.36 15.44
CA LEU A 182 -45.07 32.39 14.60
C LEU A 182 -46.27 31.74 15.31
N MET A 183 -46.06 30.62 16.00
CA MET A 183 -47.10 29.96 16.79
C MET A 183 -47.57 30.84 17.96
N ARG A 184 -46.66 31.50 18.68
CA ARG A 184 -47.01 32.45 19.75
C ARG A 184 -47.79 33.65 19.21
N LYS A 185 -47.36 34.22 18.08
CA LYS A 185 -48.04 35.36 17.45
C LYS A 185 -49.47 35.02 17.03
N ARG A 186 -49.70 33.81 16.48
CA ARG A 186 -51.05 33.34 16.14
C ARG A 186 -51.94 33.14 17.37
N ARG A 187 -51.38 32.67 18.48
CA ARG A 187 -52.13 32.45 19.73
C ARG A 187 -52.59 33.74 20.41
N LEU A 188 -51.89 34.85 20.18
CA LEU A 188 -52.24 36.17 20.71
C LEU A 188 -53.20 36.95 19.78
N ALA A 189 -53.41 36.48 18.56
CA ALA A 189 -54.30 37.09 17.57
C ALA A 189 -55.69 36.40 17.49
N GLN A 190 -55.93 35.40 18.34
CA GLN A 190 -57.23 34.76 18.59
C GLN A 190 -57.71 35.18 19.97
#